data_AF-A0A4S2EV73-F1
#
_entry.id   AF-A0A4S2EV73-F1
#
_cell.length_a   1.000
_cell.length_b   1.000
_cell.length_c   1.000
_cell.angle_alpha   90.00
_cell.angle_beta   90.00
_cell.angle_gamma   90.00
#
_symmetry.space_group_name_H-M   'P 1'
#
loop_
_entity.id
_entity.type
_entity.pdbx_description
1 polymer ?
#
loop_
_entity_poly.entity_id
_entity_poly.type
_entity_poly.pdbx_seq_one_letter_code
_entity_poly.pdbx_strand_id
1 'polypeptide(L)'
;MLFLVVLVIGVLYVVSESFGYKPASRLAQVGIPTYSLVMAVVTLVRDPAQWPWVFLAVPVGMAIGWFQTTHVRVRRTGDRDRRGRRTVEVRRGWSYALGWLLVFVCGVAFHVALDGVLPWDEVLDDLASDVARDIFSFLLLTSGLSWYVWALSGSAGYTYALVLRLTDPAVSEALHEAPRPGHGEGWCPSPLQRLLDRLGPHAS
;
A
#
# COMPACT_ATOMS: atom_id res chain seq x y z
N MET A 1 -16.67 9.73 23.85
CA MET A 1 -17.78 9.20 23.02
C MET A 1 -17.59 9.52 21.55
N LEU A 2 -17.52 10.79 21.13
CA LEU A 2 -17.30 11.16 19.71
C LEU A 2 -16.02 10.53 19.12
N PHE A 3 -14.89 10.58 19.83
CA PHE A 3 -13.63 9.98 19.39
C PHE A 3 -13.76 8.49 19.06
N LEU A 4 -14.36 7.70 19.97
CA LEU A 4 -14.60 6.27 19.76
C LEU A 4 -15.51 6.00 18.55
N VAL A 5 -16.55 6.82 18.35
CA VAL A 5 -17.44 6.68 17.19
C VAL A 5 -16.66 6.94 15.89
N VAL A 6 -15.85 8.00 15.83
CA VAL A 6 -15.00 8.30 14.67
C VAL A 6 -13.99 7.19 14.41
N LEU A 7 -13.36 6.66 15.46
CA LEU A 7 -12.40 5.56 15.35
C LEU A 7 -13.06 4.30 14.78
N VAL A 8 -14.23 3.91 15.31
CA VAL A 8 -14.99 2.77 14.79
C VAL A 8 -15.35 2.96 13.32
N ILE A 9 -15.82 4.16 12.95
CA ILE A 9 -16.12 4.48 11.54
C ILE A 9 -14.86 4.38 10.68
N GLY A 10 -13.71 4.85 11.17
CA GLY A 10 -12.43 4.77 10.46
C GLY A 10 -11.98 3.32 10.26
N VAL A 11 -12.05 2.47 11.29
CA VAL A 11 -11.76 1.03 11.17
C VAL A 11 -12.70 0.38 10.16
N LEU A 12 -14.01 0.64 10.25
CA LEU A 12 -14.99 0.12 9.30
C LEU A 12 -14.71 0.61 7.89
N TYR A 13 -14.26 1.85 7.72
CA TYR A 13 -13.86 2.38 6.43
C TYR A 13 -12.67 1.62 5.85
N VAL A 14 -11.57 1.46 6.60
CA VAL A 14 -10.38 0.69 6.18
C VAL A 14 -10.74 -0.75 5.80
N VAL A 15 -11.60 -1.40 6.60
CA VAL A 15 -12.12 -2.74 6.32
C VAL A 15 -12.96 -2.73 5.04
N SER A 16 -13.89 -1.79 4.88
CA SER A 16 -14.75 -1.67 3.71
C SER A 16 -13.96 -1.43 2.42
N GLU A 17 -12.91 -0.61 2.52
CA GLU A 17 -12.03 -0.23 1.43
C GLU A 17 -11.20 -1.43 0.94
N SER A 18 -10.94 -2.39 1.83
CA SER A 18 -10.29 -3.67 1.51
C SER A 18 -11.16 -4.56 0.59
N PHE A 19 -12.47 -4.33 0.52
CA PHE A 19 -13.38 -5.05 -0.39
C PHE A 19 -13.57 -4.36 -1.74
N GLY A 20 -13.09 -3.13 -1.90
CA GLY A 20 -13.14 -2.39 -3.15
C GLY A 20 -12.14 -2.93 -4.17
N TYR A 21 -12.53 -2.91 -5.43
CA TYR A 21 -11.62 -3.16 -6.54
C TYR A 21 -10.77 -1.91 -6.76
N LYS A 22 -9.45 -2.01 -6.55
CA LYS A 22 -8.53 -0.88 -6.73
C LYS A 22 -7.49 -1.16 -7.81
N PRO A 23 -7.12 -0.15 -8.62
CA PRO A 23 -6.00 -0.26 -9.53
C PRO A 23 -4.69 -0.41 -8.73
N ALA A 24 -3.84 -1.32 -9.17
CA ALA A 24 -2.52 -1.56 -8.58
C ALA A 24 -1.59 -0.35 -8.78
N SER A 25 -1.50 0.54 -7.78
CA SER A 25 -0.57 1.68 -7.81
C SER A 25 0.86 1.24 -7.43
N ARG A 26 1.85 1.60 -8.26
CA ARG A 26 3.28 1.34 -8.00
C ARG A 26 3.77 2.00 -6.70
N LEU A 27 3.23 3.18 -6.36
CA LEU A 27 3.56 3.89 -5.12
C LEU A 27 3.12 3.09 -3.89
N ALA A 28 1.93 2.52 -3.93
CA ALA A 28 1.40 1.72 -2.82
C ALA A 28 2.12 0.37 -2.68
N GLN A 29 2.60 -0.21 -3.78
CA GLN A 29 3.26 -1.51 -3.77
C GLN A 29 4.76 -1.47 -3.47
N VAL A 30 5.44 -0.36 -3.78
CA VAL A 30 6.91 -0.26 -3.62
C VAL A 30 7.28 0.95 -2.78
N GLY A 31 6.69 2.11 -3.05
CA GLY A 31 7.03 3.35 -2.33
C GLY A 31 6.77 3.25 -0.83
N ILE A 32 5.54 2.90 -0.43
CA ILE A 32 5.14 2.81 0.98
C ILE A 32 5.98 1.73 1.72
N PRO A 33 6.09 0.47 1.23
CA PRO A 33 6.90 -0.54 1.92
C PRO A 33 8.39 -0.18 2.03
N THR A 34 8.96 0.47 1.00
CA THR A 34 10.37 0.91 1.04
C THR A 34 10.58 1.96 2.11
N TYR A 35 9.72 2.98 2.15
CA TYR A 35 9.81 4.03 3.14
C TYR A 35 9.73 3.44 4.54
N SER A 36 8.77 2.53 4.78
CA SER A 36 8.64 1.87 6.07
C SER A 36 9.90 1.09 6.48
N LEU A 37 10.52 0.33 5.57
CA LEU A 37 11.77 -0.37 5.89
C LEU A 37 12.94 0.59 6.18
N VAL A 38 13.04 1.70 5.44
CA VAL A 38 14.07 2.72 5.70
C VAL A 38 13.86 3.32 7.09
N MET A 39 12.62 3.68 7.43
CA MET A 39 12.29 4.21 8.75
C MET A 39 12.54 3.21 9.88
N ALA A 40 12.31 1.92 9.64
CA ALA A 40 12.65 0.86 10.59
C ALA A 40 14.16 0.86 10.91
N VAL A 41 15.01 0.95 9.89
CA VAL A 41 16.47 0.99 10.09
C VAL A 41 16.89 2.28 10.79
N VAL A 42 16.38 3.44 10.37
CA VAL A 42 16.72 4.74 10.95
C VAL A 42 16.35 4.83 12.43
N THR A 43 15.21 4.25 12.82
CA THR A 43 14.75 4.22 14.21
C THR A 43 15.49 3.15 15.03
N LEU A 44 15.73 1.96 14.48
CA LEU A 44 16.45 0.87 15.14
C LEU A 44 17.92 1.20 15.42
N VAL A 45 18.60 1.92 14.53
CA VAL A 45 20.01 2.31 14.74
C VAL A 45 20.20 3.17 16.01
N ARG A 46 19.13 3.79 16.52
CA ARG A 46 19.16 4.55 17.77
C ARG A 46 19.19 3.66 19.01
N ASP A 47 18.71 2.42 18.93
CA ASP A 47 18.72 1.46 20.03
C ASP A 47 19.24 0.07 19.57
N PRO A 48 20.57 -0.12 19.54
CA PRO A 48 21.18 -1.34 19.05
C PRO A 48 20.83 -2.59 19.87
N ALA A 49 20.37 -2.44 21.13
CA ALA A 49 19.98 -3.57 21.97
C ALA A 49 18.78 -4.34 21.39
N GLN A 50 17.99 -3.70 20.53
CA GLN A 50 16.76 -4.26 19.98
C GLN A 50 16.98 -5.05 18.67
N TRP A 51 18.20 -5.06 18.13
CA TRP A 51 18.53 -5.77 16.87
C TRP A 51 18.15 -7.26 16.84
N PRO A 52 18.31 -8.05 17.92
CA PRO A 52 17.90 -9.45 17.90
C PRO A 52 16.41 -9.65 17.58
N TRP A 53 15.55 -8.69 17.97
CA TRP A 53 14.11 -8.75 17.73
C TRP A 53 13.73 -8.58 16.26
N VAL A 54 14.64 -8.05 15.42
CA VAL A 54 14.42 -7.97 13.96
C VAL A 54 14.23 -9.36 13.36
N PHE A 55 14.96 -10.36 13.86
CA PHE A 55 14.83 -11.75 13.42
C PHE A 55 13.49 -12.38 13.78
N LEU A 56 12.68 -11.72 14.62
CA LEU A 56 11.30 -12.10 14.91
C LEU A 56 10.32 -11.22 14.13
N ALA A 57 10.50 -9.90 14.18
CA ALA A 57 9.58 -8.94 13.57
C ALA A 57 9.46 -9.10 12.05
N VAL A 58 10.59 -9.28 11.36
CA VAL A 58 10.60 -9.41 9.89
C VAL A 58 9.90 -10.70 9.43
N PRO A 59 10.21 -11.89 9.97
CA PRO A 59 9.46 -13.10 9.62
C PRO A 59 7.97 -13.03 9.95
N VAL A 60 7.59 -12.41 11.08
CA VAL A 60 6.18 -12.20 11.42
C VAL A 60 5.50 -11.33 10.39
N GLY A 61 6.09 -10.19 10.01
CA GLY A 61 5.54 -9.33 8.98
C GLY A 61 5.46 -10.03 7.62
N MET A 62 6.47 -10.82 7.25
CA MET A 62 6.42 -11.66 6.04
C MET A 62 5.27 -12.67 6.07
N ALA A 63 5.09 -13.38 7.18
CA ALA A 63 4.00 -14.34 7.35
C ALA A 63 2.62 -13.66 7.25
N ILE A 64 2.47 -12.46 7.84
CA ILE A 64 1.26 -11.65 7.72
C ILE A 64 1.04 -11.23 6.27
N GLY A 65 2.06 -10.72 5.58
CA GLY A 65 1.98 -10.32 4.18
C GLY A 65 1.61 -11.48 3.26
N TRP A 66 2.14 -12.68 3.51
CA TRP A 66 1.72 -13.90 2.85
C TRP A 66 0.25 -14.21 3.14
N PHE A 67 -0.16 -14.19 4.40
CA PHE A 67 -1.55 -14.43 4.80
C PHE A 67 -2.53 -13.45 4.12
N GLN A 68 -2.17 -12.17 3.98
CA GLN A 68 -2.96 -11.16 3.29
C GLN A 68 -3.29 -11.53 1.85
N THR A 69 -2.46 -12.35 1.19
CA THR A 69 -2.67 -12.77 -0.21
C THR A 69 -3.59 -13.99 -0.40
N THR A 70 -3.85 -14.77 0.64
CA THR A 70 -4.53 -16.09 0.53
C THR A 70 -5.96 -16.05 -0.05
N HIS A 71 -6.71 -14.96 0.14
CA HIS A 71 -8.09 -14.82 -0.35
C HIS A 71 -8.26 -13.70 -1.37
N VAL A 72 -7.16 -13.26 -1.99
CA VAL A 72 -7.22 -12.21 -3.01
C VAL A 72 -7.92 -12.75 -4.25
N ARG A 73 -9.02 -12.10 -4.64
CA ARG A 73 -9.70 -12.38 -5.91
C ARG A 73 -9.32 -11.33 -6.93
N VAL A 74 -8.62 -11.75 -7.97
CA VAL A 74 -8.28 -10.90 -9.10
C VAL A 74 -9.36 -11.05 -10.17
N ARG A 75 -10.05 -9.95 -10.51
CA ARG A 75 -10.97 -9.94 -11.65
C ARG A 75 -10.23 -9.34 -12.84
N ARG A 76 -10.11 -10.10 -13.91
CA ARG A 76 -9.69 -9.58 -15.22
C ARG A 76 -10.89 -8.87 -15.83
N THR A 77 -10.99 -7.57 -15.62
CA THR A 77 -11.96 -6.77 -16.36
C THR A 77 -11.42 -6.68 -17.79
N GLY A 78 -12.18 -7.19 -18.77
CA GLY A 78 -11.81 -7.19 -20.19
C GLY A 78 -11.78 -5.80 -20.83
N ASP A 79 -12.07 -4.76 -20.04
CA ASP A 79 -12.15 -3.39 -20.49
C ASP A 79 -10.79 -2.70 -20.35
N ARG A 80 -10.36 -2.08 -21.45
CA ARG A 80 -9.11 -1.32 -21.53
C ARG A 80 -9.38 0.10 -21.01
N ASP A 81 -8.53 0.62 -20.14
CA ASP A 81 -8.51 2.06 -19.79
C ASP A 81 -8.44 2.90 -21.08
N ARG A 82 -8.93 4.15 -21.04
CA ARG A 82 -8.89 5.16 -22.12
C ARG A 82 -7.47 5.45 -22.66
N ARG A 83 -6.45 4.83 -22.06
CA ARG A 83 -5.01 4.87 -22.39
C ARG A 83 -4.44 3.50 -22.81
N GLY A 84 -5.30 2.51 -23.11
CA GLY A 84 -4.90 1.18 -23.60
C GLY A 84 -4.35 0.22 -22.55
N ARG A 85 -4.44 0.54 -21.24
CA ARG A 85 -3.92 -0.30 -20.16
C ARG A 85 -4.96 -1.35 -19.73
N ARG A 86 -4.55 -2.60 -19.53
CA ARG A 86 -5.38 -3.61 -18.86
C ARG A 86 -5.56 -3.21 -17.39
N THR A 87 -6.75 -2.76 -17.02
CA THR A 87 -7.11 -2.50 -15.63
C THR A 87 -7.35 -3.83 -14.92
N VAL A 88 -6.30 -4.30 -14.25
CA VAL A 88 -6.43 -5.43 -13.32
C VAL A 88 -6.95 -4.88 -12.00
N GLU A 89 -8.18 -5.25 -11.69
CA GLU A 89 -8.85 -4.89 -10.46
C GLU A 89 -8.64 -5.99 -9.42
N VAL A 90 -7.96 -5.64 -8.33
CA VAL A 90 -7.68 -6.58 -7.24
C VAL A 90 -8.67 -6.32 -6.10
N ARG A 91 -9.47 -7.32 -5.76
CA ARG A 91 -10.26 -7.32 -4.52
C ARG A 91 -9.46 -8.03 -3.44
N ARG A 92 -8.94 -7.25 -2.50
CA ARG A 92 -8.05 -7.74 -1.43
C ARG A 92 -8.81 -8.62 -0.43
N GLY A 93 -10.06 -8.27 -0.14
CA GLY A 93 -10.98 -9.10 0.66
C GLY A 93 -10.66 -9.12 2.16
N TRP A 94 -11.27 -10.08 2.87
CA TRP A 94 -11.21 -10.21 4.33
C TRP A 94 -9.79 -10.57 4.83
N SER A 95 -8.98 -11.28 4.04
CA SER A 95 -7.61 -11.65 4.42
C SER A 95 -6.70 -10.43 4.58
N TYR A 96 -6.90 -9.39 3.76
CA TYR A 96 -6.15 -8.15 3.88
C TYR A 96 -6.51 -7.37 5.14
N ALA A 97 -7.81 -7.21 5.41
CA ALA A 97 -8.29 -6.55 6.63
C ALA A 97 -7.82 -7.28 7.89
N LEU A 98 -7.87 -8.61 7.88
CA LEU A 98 -7.38 -9.42 8.99
C LEU A 98 -5.85 -9.32 9.13
N GLY A 99 -5.11 -9.29 8.02
CA GLY A 99 -3.67 -9.08 8.08
C GLY A 99 -3.28 -7.68 8.57
N TRP A 100 -4.04 -6.64 8.22
CA TRP A 100 -3.87 -5.31 8.80
C TRP A 100 -4.07 -5.34 10.33
N LEU A 101 -5.14 -6.00 10.79
CA LEU A 101 -5.38 -6.18 12.22
C LEU A 101 -4.25 -6.97 12.90
N LEU A 102 -3.70 -7.99 12.23
CA LEU A 102 -2.55 -8.74 12.74
C LEU A 102 -1.28 -7.88 12.85
N VAL A 103 -1.01 -6.98 11.90
CA VAL A 103 0.11 -6.02 12.01
C VAL A 103 -0.06 -5.16 13.26
N PHE A 104 -1.26 -4.62 13.50
CA PHE A 104 -1.55 -3.83 14.69
C PHE A 104 -1.36 -4.63 15.98
N VAL A 105 -1.99 -5.81 16.09
CA VAL A 105 -1.88 -6.68 17.29
C VAL A 105 -0.44 -7.09 17.56
N CYS A 106 0.32 -7.45 16.51
CA CYS A 106 1.74 -7.75 16.67
C CYS A 106 2.54 -6.50 17.09
N GLY A 107 2.24 -5.32 16.54
CA GLY A 107 2.87 -4.06 16.96
C GLY A 107 2.69 -3.79 18.45
N VAL A 108 1.46 -3.94 18.97
CA VAL A 108 1.18 -3.84 20.41
C VAL A 108 1.94 -4.91 21.19
N ALA A 109 1.97 -6.16 20.71
CA ALA A 109 2.70 -7.23 21.40
C ALA A 109 4.22 -6.95 21.49
N PHE A 110 4.83 -6.40 20.43
CA PHE A 110 6.23 -5.98 20.45
C PHE A 110 6.47 -4.82 21.42
N HIS A 111 5.58 -3.83 21.45
CA HIS A 111 5.66 -2.73 22.40
C HIS A 111 5.65 -3.24 23.84
N VAL A 112 4.69 -4.11 24.19
CA VAL A 112 4.60 -4.72 25.52
C VAL A 112 5.83 -5.57 25.84
N ALA A 113 6.35 -6.32 24.87
CA ALA A 113 7.52 -7.17 25.07
C ALA A 113 8.82 -6.40 25.29
N LEU A 114 8.96 -5.21 24.68
CA LEU A 114 10.17 -4.39 24.75
C LEU A 114 10.11 -3.36 25.89
N ASP A 115 8.96 -2.71 26.07
CA ASP A 115 8.78 -1.60 27.01
C ASP A 115 8.08 -2.03 28.30
N GLY A 116 7.53 -3.25 28.35
CA GLY A 116 7.02 -3.90 29.58
C GLY A 116 5.71 -3.36 30.13
N VAL A 117 5.11 -2.36 29.48
CA VAL A 117 3.87 -1.70 29.91
C VAL A 117 2.78 -1.94 28.85
N LEU A 118 1.55 -2.17 29.29
CA LEU A 118 0.34 -2.19 28.47
C LEU A 118 -0.32 -0.81 28.57
N PRO A 119 -0.05 0.12 27.64
CA PRO A 119 -0.63 1.45 27.70
C PRO A 119 -2.04 1.41 27.09
N TRP A 120 -3.04 0.94 27.85
CA TRP A 120 -4.42 0.82 27.35
C TRP A 120 -4.99 2.14 26.82
N ASP A 121 -4.51 3.26 27.33
CA ASP A 121 -4.80 4.61 26.85
C ASP A 121 -4.10 4.92 25.51
N GLU A 122 -2.83 4.55 25.35
CA GLU A 122 -2.10 4.77 24.10
C GLU A 122 -2.52 3.80 22.98
N VAL A 123 -2.99 2.58 23.32
CA VAL A 123 -3.44 1.58 22.32
C VAL A 123 -4.56 2.13 21.42
N LEU A 124 -5.46 2.95 21.96
CA LEU A 124 -6.52 3.57 21.16
C LEU A 124 -5.99 4.68 20.26
N ASP A 125 -5.01 5.44 20.72
CA ASP A 125 -4.35 6.49 19.94
C ASP A 125 -3.47 5.89 18.84
N ASP A 126 -2.78 4.80 19.13
CA ASP A 126 -2.02 4.01 18.16
C ASP A 126 -2.93 3.41 17.09
N LEU A 127 -4.08 2.85 17.48
CA LEU A 127 -5.08 2.36 16.53
C LEU A 127 -5.64 3.50 15.67
N ALA A 128 -5.94 4.65 16.29
CA ALA A 128 -6.41 5.83 15.56
C ALA A 128 -5.35 6.33 14.57
N SER A 129 -4.09 6.31 14.96
CA SER A 129 -2.94 6.66 14.12
C SER A 129 -2.77 5.67 12.96
N ASP A 130 -2.91 4.37 13.21
CA ASP A 130 -2.86 3.32 12.19
C ASP A 130 -3.99 3.48 11.17
N VAL A 131 -5.22 3.69 11.63
CA VAL A 131 -6.38 3.95 10.77
C VAL A 131 -6.19 5.23 9.96
N ALA A 132 -5.75 6.31 10.60
CA ALA A 132 -5.51 7.58 9.93
C ALA A 132 -4.42 7.43 8.85
N ARG A 133 -3.37 6.66 9.09
CA ARG A 133 -2.31 6.39 8.11
C ARG A 133 -2.77 5.55 6.93
N ASP A 134 -3.64 4.57 7.17
CA ASP A 134 -4.23 3.77 6.09
C ASP A 134 -5.17 4.60 5.20
N ILE A 135 -5.90 5.55 5.79
CA ILE A 135 -6.75 6.50 5.06
C ILE A 135 -5.89 7.56 4.35
N PHE A 136 -4.88 8.08 5.04
CA PHE A 136 -4.04 9.19 4.61
C PHE A 136 -2.57 8.77 4.61
N SER A 137 -2.13 8.14 3.52
CA SER A 137 -0.77 7.61 3.40
C SER A 137 0.35 8.66 3.56
N PHE A 138 0.05 9.97 3.45
CA PHE A 138 1.02 11.03 3.72
C PHE A 138 1.32 11.21 5.22
N LEU A 139 0.41 10.82 6.13
CA LEU A 139 0.64 10.85 7.58
C LEU A 139 1.74 9.88 8.02
N LEU A 140 2.04 8.90 7.17
CA LEU A 140 3.18 8.00 7.30
C LEU A 140 4.52 8.77 7.27
N LEU A 141 4.58 9.94 6.63
CA LEU A 141 5.79 10.76 6.56
C LEU A 141 6.05 11.58 7.83
N THR A 142 5.02 11.83 8.64
CA THR A 142 5.08 12.72 9.80
C THR A 142 5.04 11.97 11.14
N SER A 143 5.02 10.64 11.12
CA SER A 143 4.76 9.81 12.29
C SER A 143 6.05 9.35 12.99
N GLY A 144 6.07 9.45 14.32
CA GLY A 144 7.17 8.99 15.19
C GLY A 144 7.00 7.54 15.66
N LEU A 145 6.74 6.61 14.74
CA LEU A 145 6.50 5.20 15.11
C LEU A 145 7.78 4.48 15.54
N SER A 146 7.60 3.47 16.37
CA SER A 146 8.65 2.54 16.76
C SER A 146 9.13 1.68 15.58
N TRP A 147 10.40 1.26 15.64
CA TRP A 147 11.04 0.51 14.56
C TRP A 147 10.33 -0.80 14.21
N TYR A 148 9.72 -1.48 15.19
CA TYR A 148 9.04 -2.76 14.98
C TYR A 148 7.74 -2.58 14.19
N VAL A 149 7.01 -1.47 14.39
CA VAL A 149 5.82 -1.14 13.57
C VAL A 149 6.26 -0.89 12.13
N TRP A 150 7.32 -0.10 11.94
CA TRP A 150 7.90 0.14 10.62
C TRP A 150 8.35 -1.15 9.92
N ALA A 151 9.02 -2.04 10.66
CA ALA A 151 9.50 -3.32 10.15
C ALA A 151 8.34 -4.25 9.77
N LEU A 152 7.32 -4.37 10.61
CA LEU A 152 6.13 -5.19 10.36
C LEU A 152 5.38 -4.70 9.12
N SER A 153 5.07 -3.40 9.04
CA SER A 153 4.35 -2.83 7.89
C SER A 153 5.17 -2.92 6.60
N GLY A 154 6.47 -2.64 6.66
CA GLY A 154 7.36 -2.71 5.50
C GLY A 154 7.52 -4.12 4.95
N SER A 155 7.82 -5.09 5.82
CA SER A 155 7.99 -6.50 5.43
C SER A 155 6.69 -7.16 4.99
N ALA A 156 5.57 -6.88 5.66
CA ALA A 156 4.25 -7.34 5.23
C ALA A 156 3.85 -6.77 3.86
N GLY A 157 4.04 -5.46 3.67
CA GLY A 157 3.73 -4.80 2.40
C GLY A 157 4.58 -5.33 1.23
N TYR A 158 5.89 -5.53 1.45
CA TYR A 158 6.78 -6.13 0.45
C TYR A 158 6.41 -7.56 0.11
N THR A 159 6.13 -8.37 1.13
CA THR A 159 5.75 -9.77 0.94
C THR A 159 4.43 -9.87 0.21
N TYR A 160 3.43 -9.08 0.60
CA TYR A 160 2.17 -8.97 -0.12
C TYR A 160 2.38 -8.62 -1.60
N ALA A 161 3.20 -7.59 -1.89
CA ALA A 161 3.47 -7.17 -3.25
C ALA A 161 4.20 -8.26 -4.07
N LEU A 162 5.17 -8.94 -3.47
CA LEU A 162 5.94 -10.01 -4.11
C LEU A 162 5.05 -11.23 -4.39
N VAL A 163 4.35 -11.72 -3.38
CA VAL A 163 3.49 -12.91 -3.49
C VAL A 163 2.33 -12.67 -4.46
N LEU A 164 1.77 -11.45 -4.49
CA LEU A 164 0.74 -11.10 -5.45
C LEU A 164 1.27 -11.12 -6.90
N ARG A 165 2.51 -10.65 -7.12
CA ARG A 165 3.16 -10.70 -8.45
C ARG A 165 3.50 -12.11 -8.89
N LEU A 166 3.89 -12.98 -7.95
CA LEU A 166 4.24 -14.38 -8.23
C LEU A 166 2.99 -15.24 -8.47
N THR A 167 1.90 -14.97 -7.74
CA THR A 167 0.67 -15.75 -7.83
C THR A 167 -0.17 -15.39 -9.07
N ASP A 168 -0.18 -14.12 -9.50
CA ASP A 168 -0.92 -13.72 -10.70
C ASP A 168 -0.03 -12.98 -11.73
N PRO A 169 0.30 -13.63 -12.86
CA PRO A 169 1.11 -13.02 -13.92
C PRO A 169 0.42 -11.79 -14.56
N ALA A 170 -0.91 -11.66 -14.48
CA ALA A 170 -1.62 -10.49 -14.98
C ALA A 170 -1.32 -9.23 -14.15
N VAL A 171 -1.06 -9.38 -12.85
CA VAL A 171 -0.63 -8.26 -11.98
C VAL A 171 0.80 -7.82 -12.34
N SER A 172 1.67 -8.78 -12.66
CA SER A 172 3.03 -8.50 -13.14
C SER A 172 3.01 -7.75 -14.48
N GLU A 173 2.18 -8.19 -15.44
CA GLU A 173 1.99 -7.53 -16.74
C GLU A 173 1.44 -6.10 -16.60
N ALA A 174 0.41 -5.91 -15.77
CA ALA A 174 -0.18 -4.58 -15.54
C ALA A 174 0.79 -3.60 -14.86
N LEU A 175 1.73 -4.12 -14.05
CA LEU A 175 2.79 -3.30 -13.45
C LEU A 175 3.95 -3.05 -14.41
N HIS A 176 4.25 -3.97 -15.34
CA HIS A 176 5.33 -3.83 -16.32
C HIS A 176 4.95 -3.03 -17.57
N GLU A 177 3.66 -2.97 -17.94
CA GLU A 177 3.17 -2.06 -18.98
C GLU A 177 3.21 -0.61 -18.46
N ALA A 178 4.42 -0.02 -18.50
CA ALA A 178 4.56 1.41 -18.72
C ALA A 178 3.70 1.80 -19.93
N PRO A 179 3.12 3.02 -19.97
CA PRO A 179 2.31 3.45 -21.11
C PRO A 179 3.13 3.26 -22.39
N ARG A 180 2.81 2.24 -23.19
CA ARG A 180 3.34 2.18 -24.55
C ARG A 180 2.73 3.38 -25.27
N PRO A 181 3.53 4.26 -25.90
CA PRO A 181 2.98 5.29 -26.77
C PRO A 181 2.07 4.59 -27.77
N GLY A 182 0.78 4.93 -27.76
CA GLY A 182 -0.24 4.23 -28.51
C GLY A 182 0.15 4.11 -29.99
N HIS A 183 0.30 2.88 -30.45
CA HIS A 183 0.14 2.56 -31.86
C HIS A 183 -1.27 2.02 -32.01
N GLY A 184 -2.22 2.88 -32.41
CA GLY A 184 -3.49 2.36 -32.94
C GLY A 184 -4.75 3.19 -32.76
N GLU A 185 -4.76 4.35 -32.09
CA GLU A 185 -6.03 5.11 -31.97
C GLU A 185 -5.82 6.62 -32.21
N GLY A 186 -6.36 7.08 -33.33
CA GLY A 186 -6.71 8.45 -33.67
C GLY A 186 -5.78 9.55 -33.13
N TRP A 187 -4.70 9.83 -33.85
CA TRP A 187 -3.97 11.08 -33.67
C TRP A 187 -4.92 12.25 -33.93
N CYS A 188 -5.39 12.88 -32.84
CA CYS A 188 -6.17 14.09 -32.90
C CYS A 188 -5.18 15.26 -32.71
N PRO A 189 -4.82 16.00 -33.76
CA PRO A 189 -3.81 17.04 -33.66
C PRO A 189 -4.23 18.07 -32.61
N SER A 190 -3.26 18.45 -31.78
CA SER A 190 -3.45 19.49 -30.79
C SER A 190 -3.98 20.78 -31.45
N PRO A 191 -4.73 21.63 -30.73
CA PRO A 191 -5.24 22.89 -31.30
C PRO A 191 -4.13 23.74 -31.93
N LEU A 192 -2.92 23.70 -31.37
CA LEU A 192 -1.73 24.36 -31.89
C LEU A 192 -1.23 23.76 -33.20
N GLN A 193 -1.21 22.43 -33.35
CA GLN A 193 -0.85 21.79 -34.63
C GLN A 193 -1.86 22.11 -35.73
N ARG A 194 -3.17 22.12 -35.42
CA ARG A 194 -4.20 22.55 -36.37
C ARG A 194 -4.08 24.02 -36.78
N LEU A 195 -3.56 24.86 -35.89
CA LEU A 195 -3.30 26.27 -36.20
C LEU A 195 -2.07 26.41 -37.10
N LEU A 196 -1.00 25.67 -36.81
CA LEU A 196 0.23 25.66 -37.60
C LEU A 196 0.02 25.09 -39.00
N ASP A 197 -0.78 24.04 -39.15
CA ASP A 197 -1.13 23.47 -40.46
C ASP A 197 -2.00 24.42 -41.30
N ARG A 198 -2.82 25.27 -40.65
CA ARG A 198 -3.57 26.35 -41.33
C ARG A 198 -2.71 27.55 -41.71
N LEU A 199 -1.53 27.68 -41.11
CA LEU A 199 -0.58 28.77 -41.36
C LEU A 199 0.60 28.31 -42.22
N GLY A 200 0.66 27.03 -42.61
CA GLY A 200 1.64 26.48 -43.53
C GLY A 200 1.42 27.00 -44.95
N PRO A 201 2.48 27.44 -45.65
CA PRO A 201 2.34 28.15 -46.92
C PRO A 201 1.87 27.21 -48.03
N HIS A 202 0.71 27.53 -48.62
CA HIS A 202 0.54 27.36 -50.06
C HIS A 202 1.52 28.31 -50.76
N ALA A 203 2.75 27.85 -50.94
CA ALA A 203 3.67 28.40 -51.92
C ALA A 203 3.99 27.27 -52.88
N SER A 204 3.37 27.40 -54.06
CA SER A 204 3.82 26.91 -55.36
C SER A 204 5.33 26.80 -55.50
#